data_AF-A0A894KKI2-F1
#
_entry.id   AF-A0A894KKI2-F1
#
_cell.length_a   1.000
_cell.length_b   1.000
_cell.length_c   1.000
_cell.angle_alpha   90.00
_cell.angle_beta   90.00
_cell.angle_gamma   90.00
#
_symmetry.space_group_name_H-M   'P 1'
#
loop_
_entity.id
_entity.type
_entity.pdbx_description
1 polymer ?
#
loop_
_entity_poly.entity_id
_entity_poly.type
_entity_poly.pdbx_seq_one_letter_code
_entity_poly.pdbx_strand_id
1 'polypeptide(L)'
;MVDNNKNINVGQEEWILQLPVRKVADTRLANILYNQDVRTVKDLLDIVSGRGWKSLLRIEGVGKTSYYHLLSKLQMIGVVDESLDRILAGCSNGSSIINDG
;
A
#
# COMPACT_ATOMS: atom_id res chain seq x y z
N MET A 1 3.76 -19.88 -4.54
CA MET A 1 4.24 -18.50 -4.26
C MET A 1 3.20 -17.57 -4.81
N VAL A 2 2.29 -17.06 -3.99
CA VAL A 2 1.28 -16.11 -4.46
C VAL A 2 1.92 -14.73 -4.40
N ASP A 3 2.02 -14.11 -5.56
CA ASP A 3 2.60 -12.79 -5.75
C ASP A 3 1.68 -11.77 -5.07
N ASN A 4 2.05 -11.36 -3.85
CA ASN A 4 1.44 -10.25 -3.12
C ASN A 4 1.57 -8.88 -3.83
N ASN A 5 2.08 -8.89 -5.07
CA ASN A 5 2.27 -7.75 -5.96
C ASN A 5 0.98 -7.33 -6.71
N LYS A 6 -0.06 -8.17 -6.72
CA LYS A 6 -1.23 -8.00 -7.62
C LYS A 6 -2.29 -6.97 -7.19
N ASN A 7 -2.05 -6.16 -6.15
CA ASN A 7 -3.02 -5.17 -5.68
C ASN A 7 -2.76 -3.73 -6.18
N ILE A 8 -1.72 -3.52 -6.99
CA ILE A 8 -1.40 -2.21 -7.57
C ILE A 8 -2.09 -2.13 -8.94
N ASN A 9 -2.88 -1.08 -9.17
CA ASN A 9 -3.51 -0.88 -10.47
C ASN A 9 -2.41 -0.75 -11.55
N VAL A 10 -2.27 -1.73 -12.45
CA VAL A 10 -1.21 -1.73 -13.49
C VAL A 10 -1.42 -0.63 -14.55
N GLY A 11 -2.60 0.01 -14.56
CA GLY A 11 -2.95 1.14 -15.43
C GLY A 11 -2.88 2.50 -14.76
N GLN A 12 -1.94 2.74 -13.84
CA GLN A 12 -1.80 4.08 -13.24
C GLN A 12 -1.45 5.10 -14.31
N GLU A 13 -2.16 6.23 -14.29
CA GLU A 13 -1.74 7.37 -15.10
C GLU A 13 -0.36 7.86 -14.63
N GLU A 14 0.53 8.18 -15.59
CA GLU A 14 1.93 8.49 -15.30
C GLU A 14 2.10 9.67 -14.32
N TRP A 15 1.16 10.60 -14.31
CA TRP A 15 1.14 11.75 -13.39
C TRP A 15 0.90 11.35 -11.92
N ILE A 16 0.22 10.23 -11.67
CA ILE A 16 -0.02 9.68 -10.33
C ILE A 16 1.27 9.12 -9.75
N LEU A 17 2.08 8.43 -10.56
CA LEU A 17 3.37 7.88 -10.16
C LEU A 17 4.35 8.97 -9.74
N GLN A 18 4.30 10.12 -10.42
CA GLN A 18 5.14 11.30 -10.12
C GLN A 18 4.61 12.12 -8.94
N LEU A 19 3.43 11.79 -8.41
CA LEU A 19 2.81 12.54 -7.33
C LEU A 19 3.64 12.37 -6.05
N PRO A 20 4.00 13.45 -5.35
CA PRO A 20 4.84 13.32 -4.17
C PRO A 20 4.05 12.73 -3.00
N VAL A 21 4.66 11.83 -2.21
CA VAL A 21 3.96 11.13 -1.10
C VAL A 21 3.35 12.08 -0.09
N ARG A 22 3.93 13.28 0.11
CA ARG A 22 3.36 14.35 0.96
C ARG A 22 1.97 14.84 0.56
N LYS A 23 1.52 14.57 -0.68
CA LYS A 23 0.17 14.93 -1.16
C LYS A 23 -0.88 13.86 -0.83
N VAL A 24 -0.42 12.64 -0.57
CA VAL A 24 -1.28 11.47 -0.27
C VAL A 24 -1.19 11.03 1.19
N ALA A 25 -0.06 11.24 1.84
CA ALA A 25 0.21 10.89 3.23
C ALA A 25 0.11 12.12 4.15
N ASP A 26 -0.36 11.92 5.38
CA ASP A 26 -0.34 12.97 6.41
C ASP A 26 1.10 13.35 6.77
N THR A 27 1.30 14.56 7.33
CA THR A 27 2.64 15.13 7.64
C THR A 27 3.59 14.16 8.34
N ARG A 28 3.09 13.39 9.33
CA ARG A 28 3.92 12.44 10.06
C ARG A 28 4.38 11.27 9.18
N LEU A 29 3.47 10.68 8.42
CA LEU A 29 3.78 9.54 7.55
C LEU A 29 4.66 9.98 6.38
N ALA A 30 4.40 11.16 5.81
CA ALA A 30 5.26 11.76 4.81
C ALA A 30 6.69 11.96 5.33
N ASN A 31 6.87 12.39 6.58
CA ASN A 31 8.20 12.55 7.18
C ASN A 31 8.93 11.21 7.37
N ILE A 32 8.21 10.17 7.80
CA ILE A 32 8.78 8.81 7.95
C ILE A 32 9.21 8.26 6.59
N LEU A 33 8.34 8.40 5.57
CA LEU A 33 8.64 8.00 4.19
C LEU A 33 9.84 8.77 3.63
N TYR A 34 9.90 10.08 3.90
CA TYR A 34 11.03 10.92 3.49
C TYR A 34 12.36 10.45 4.10
N ASN A 35 12.36 10.02 5.36
CA ASN A 35 13.54 9.44 6.02
C ASN A 35 13.95 8.06 5.45
N GLN A 36 13.10 7.43 4.64
CA GLN A 36 13.39 6.18 3.92
C GLN A 36 13.72 6.45 2.43
N ASP A 37 13.98 7.71 2.08
CA ASP A 37 14.18 8.21 0.71
C ASP A 37 12.97 8.01 -0.23
N VAL A 38 11.77 7.84 0.34
CA VAL A 38 10.52 7.71 -0.43
C VAL A 38 9.95 9.10 -0.69
N ARG A 39 9.99 9.53 -1.96
CA ARG A 39 9.57 10.89 -2.35
C ARG A 39 8.31 10.91 -3.19
N THR A 40 8.08 9.86 -3.98
CA THR A 40 6.95 9.76 -4.91
C THR A 40 6.06 8.55 -4.62
N VAL A 41 4.84 8.57 -5.16
CA VAL A 41 3.94 7.41 -5.12
C VAL A 41 4.60 6.19 -5.78
N LYS A 42 5.41 6.39 -6.83
CA LYS A 42 6.19 5.31 -7.44
C LYS A 42 7.14 4.63 -6.44
N ASP A 43 7.92 5.41 -5.69
CA ASP A 43 8.84 4.86 -4.67
C ASP A 43 8.08 4.09 -3.59
N LEU A 44 6.92 4.61 -3.18
CA LEU A 44 6.04 3.94 -2.22
C LEU A 44 5.53 2.60 -2.76
N LEU A 45 5.10 2.59 -4.02
CA LEU A 45 4.60 1.39 -4.70
C LEU A 45 5.68 0.34 -4.85
N ASP A 46 6.91 0.72 -5.16
CA ASP A 46 8.05 -0.20 -5.24
C ASP A 46 8.26 -0.96 -3.91
N ILE A 47 8.18 -0.24 -2.78
CA ILE A 47 8.31 -0.82 -1.44
C ILE A 47 7.18 -1.80 -1.13
N VAL A 48 5.93 -1.43 -1.38
CA VAL A 48 4.77 -2.28 -1.07
C VAL A 48 4.55 -3.38 -2.11
N SER A 49 5.07 -3.22 -3.32
CA SER A 49 5.12 -4.26 -4.35
C SER A 49 5.98 -5.45 -3.88
N GLY A 50 7.12 -5.17 -3.24
CA GLY A 50 8.01 -6.19 -2.71
C GLY A 50 7.60 -6.75 -1.33
N ARG A 51 6.96 -5.94 -0.47
CA ARG A 51 6.72 -6.29 0.96
C ARG A 51 5.26 -6.32 1.38
N GLY A 52 4.35 -5.85 0.54
CA GLY A 52 2.92 -5.67 0.82
C GLY A 52 2.61 -4.44 1.65
N TRP A 53 1.38 -3.92 1.54
CA TRP A 53 0.93 -2.70 2.26
C TRP A 53 1.12 -2.78 3.78
N LYS A 54 0.92 -3.95 4.38
CA LYS A 54 1.06 -4.16 5.83
C LYS A 54 2.48 -3.95 6.36
N SER A 55 3.50 -3.94 5.49
CA SER A 55 4.87 -3.61 5.89
C SER A 55 4.99 -2.17 6.37
N LEU A 56 4.14 -1.25 5.87
CA LEU A 56 4.11 0.13 6.32
C LEU A 56 3.73 0.25 7.81
N LEU A 57 2.80 -0.57 8.29
CA LEU A 57 2.44 -0.63 9.71
C LEU A 57 3.56 -1.18 10.61
N ARG A 58 4.58 -1.83 10.04
CA ARG A 58 5.77 -2.29 10.78
C ARG A 58 6.85 -1.22 10.89
N ILE A 59 6.73 -0.11 10.15
CA ILE A 59 7.68 0.99 10.23
C ILE A 59 7.43 1.77 11.53
N GLU A 60 8.49 2.00 12.28
CA GLU A 60 8.42 2.77 13.52
C GLU A 60 7.85 4.17 13.26
N GLY A 61 6.86 4.57 14.07
CA GLY A 61 6.16 5.85 13.95
C GLY A 61 4.92 5.83 13.04
N VAL A 62 4.68 4.76 12.28
CA VAL A 62 3.46 4.63 11.47
C VAL A 62 2.30 4.15 12.33
N GLY A 63 1.35 5.06 12.62
CA GLY A 63 0.11 4.72 13.30
C GLY A 63 -0.95 4.13 12.36
N LYS A 64 -1.85 3.32 12.91
CA LYS A 64 -3.00 2.74 12.19
C LYS A 64 -3.83 3.79 11.46
N THR A 65 -4.17 4.89 12.11
CA THR A 65 -4.96 5.98 11.51
C THR A 65 -4.30 6.55 10.27
N SER A 66 -3.01 6.90 10.36
CA SER A 66 -2.23 7.44 9.23
C SER A 66 -2.12 6.43 8.09
N TYR A 67 -1.98 5.15 8.42
CA TYR A 67 -1.95 4.07 7.43
C TYR A 67 -3.28 3.93 6.68
N TYR A 68 -4.41 3.91 7.38
CA TYR A 68 -5.74 3.84 6.75
C TYR A 68 -6.06 5.10 5.93
N HIS A 69 -5.66 6.28 6.43
CA HIS A 69 -5.77 7.53 5.67
C HIS A 69 -5.01 7.47 4.34
N LEU A 70 -3.76 7.00 4.36
CA LEU A 70 -2.97 6.84 3.15
C LEU A 70 -3.66 5.90 2.15
N LEU A 71 -4.05 4.70 2.59
CA LEU A 71 -4.72 3.73 1.71
C LEU A 71 -6.00 4.30 1.10
N SER A 72 -6.82 4.97 1.91
CA SER A 72 -8.06 5.60 1.44
C SER A 72 -7.77 6.67 0.39
N LYS A 73 -6.75 7.50 0.63
CA LYS A 73 -6.32 8.54 -0.30
C LYS A 73 -5.81 7.96 -1.62
N LEU A 74 -5.02 6.89 -1.56
CA LEU A 74 -4.51 6.18 -2.74
C LEU A 74 -5.63 5.53 -3.55
N GLN A 75 -6.63 4.94 -2.88
CA GLN A 75 -7.82 4.41 -3.53
C GLN A 75 -8.62 5.52 -4.24
N MET A 76 -8.81 6.68 -3.60
CA MET A 76 -9.53 7.81 -4.20
C MET A 76 -8.88 8.34 -5.48
N ILE A 77 -7.55 8.28 -5.59
CA ILE A 77 -6.81 8.72 -6.78
C ILE A 77 -6.60 7.58 -7.80
N GLY A 78 -7.14 6.38 -7.56
CA GLY A 78 -7.04 5.24 -8.48
C GLY A 78 -5.69 4.51 -8.48
N VAL A 79 -4.83 4.74 -7.48
CA VAL A 79 -3.56 4.00 -7.32
C VAL A 79 -3.83 2.53 -7.03
N VAL A 80 -4.87 2.24 -6.25
CA VAL A 80 -5.24 0.89 -5.86
C VAL A 80 -6.59 0.53 -6.49
N ASP A 81 -6.60 -0.54 -7.28
CA ASP A 81 -7.81 -1.04 -7.99
C ASP A 81 -8.76 -1.78 -7.05
N GLU A 82 -8.21 -2.36 -5.98
CA GLU A 82 -8.94 -3.24 -5.09
C GLU A 82 -9.55 -2.47 -3.91
N SER A 83 -10.77 -2.85 -3.50
CA SER A 83 -11.42 -2.27 -2.33
C SER A 83 -10.50 -2.36 -1.11
N LEU A 84 -10.41 -1.29 -0.31
CA LEU A 84 -9.62 -1.23 0.92
C LEU A 84 -9.84 -2.48 1.80
N ASP A 85 -11.08 -2.96 1.84
CA ASP A 85 -11.48 -4.15 2.57
C ASP A 85 -10.77 -5.41 2.05
N ARG A 86 -10.57 -5.55 0.73
CA ARG A 86 -9.82 -6.65 0.11
C ARG A 86 -8.30 -6.49 0.22
N ILE A 87 -7.77 -5.26 0.30
CA ILE A 87 -6.35 -5.04 0.66
C ILE A 87 -6.10 -5.50 2.10
N LEU A 88 -7.06 -5.24 2.99
CA LEU A 88 -7.01 -5.64 4.40
C LEU A 88 -7.35 -7.13 4.60
N ALA A 89 -8.29 -7.67 3.81
CA ALA A 89 -8.79 -9.05 3.87
C ALA A 89 -7.99 -10.03 2.99
N GLY A 90 -7.20 -9.56 2.04
CA GLY A 90 -6.15 -10.36 1.37
C GLY A 90 -5.09 -10.88 2.34
N CYS A 91 -5.17 -10.49 3.61
CA CYS A 91 -4.45 -11.07 4.73
C CYS A 91 -5.09 -12.35 5.31
N SER A 92 -6.28 -12.73 4.85
CA SER A 92 -7.04 -13.88 5.31
C SER A 92 -7.30 -14.85 4.16
N ASN A 93 -6.26 -15.41 3.53
CA ASN A 93 -6.45 -16.61 2.70
C ASN A 93 -5.31 -17.60 2.95
N GLY A 94 -5.31 -18.11 4.17
CA GLY A 94 -4.82 -19.42 4.52
C GLY A 94 -5.97 -20.24 5.10
N SER A 95 -7.06 -20.44 4.34
CA SER A 95 -7.97 -21.55 4.64
C SER A 95 -8.81 -21.91 3.41
N SER A 96 -8.32 -22.89 2.65
CA SER A 96 -9.09 -24.05 2.19
C SER A 96 -8.32 -24.77 1.08
N ILE A 97 -7.39 -25.64 1.48
CA ILE A 97 -7.22 -26.98 0.89
C ILE A 97 -6.45 -27.83 1.90
N ILE A 98 -7.18 -28.38 2.88
CA ILE A 98 -7.03 -29.81 3.17
C ILE A 98 -8.33 -30.46 2.75
N ASN A 99 -8.38 -30.85 1.48
CA ASN A 99 -9.19 -31.97 1.06
C ASN A 99 -8.34 -33.20 1.35
N ASP A 100 -8.63 -33.93 2.41
CA ASP A 100 -8.11 -35.26 2.64
C ASP A 100 -9.23 -36.14 3.21
N GLY A 101 -9.66 -37.10 2.38
CA GLY A 101 -10.18 -38.41 2.75
C GLY A 101 -11.51 -38.49 3.50
#